data_AF-A0A4R8GCI6-F1
#
_entry.id   AF-A0A4R8GCI6-F1
#
_cell.length_a   1.000
_cell.length_b   1.000
_cell.length_c   1.000
_cell.angle_alpha   90.00
_cell.angle_beta   90.00
_cell.angle_gamma   90.00
#
_symmetry.space_group_name_H-M   'P 1'
#
loop_
_entity.id
_entity.type
_entity.pdbx_description
1 polymer ?
#
loop_
_entity_poly.entity_id
_entity_poly.type
_entity_poly.pdbx_seq_one_letter_code
_entity_poly.pdbx_strand_id
1 'polypeptide(L)'
;MALANKSEINNFLSRMREVIGKINGFHFVDREKNLNSLYKHGLKIDIAKFYIETLEVKDYWKGPEPDDKEFNNYDWWFFAREINTVLGNTLFYIKIRIETRGREQVICLSFHEADYPIDFPYK
;
A
#
# COMPACT_ATOMS: atom_id res chain seq x y z
N MET A 1 1.57 0.70 18.29
CA MET A 1 1.55 0.23 16.89
C MET A 1 0.99 -1.18 16.91
N ALA A 2 -0.03 -1.46 16.11
CA ALA A 2 -0.56 -2.81 15.97
C ALA A 2 0.33 -3.63 15.03
N LEU A 3 0.59 -4.89 15.38
CA LEU A 3 1.34 -5.84 14.57
C LEU A 3 0.47 -7.07 14.30
N ALA A 4 0.13 -7.25 13.03
CA ALA A 4 -0.57 -8.42 12.53
C ALA A 4 0.41 -9.60 12.38
N ASN A 5 -0.07 -10.81 12.61
CA ASN A 5 0.72 -12.03 12.37
C ASN A 5 0.76 -12.38 10.86
N LYS A 6 1.68 -13.28 10.47
CA LYS A 6 1.86 -13.67 9.07
C LYS A 6 0.57 -14.17 8.39
N SER A 7 -0.31 -14.86 9.11
CA SER A 7 -1.57 -15.36 8.55
C SER A 7 -2.54 -14.21 8.24
N GLU A 8 -2.67 -13.25 9.14
CA GLU A 8 -3.50 -12.06 8.94
C GLU A 8 -3.01 -11.22 7.75
N ILE A 9 -1.69 -11.04 7.63
CA ILE A 9 -1.07 -10.33 6.51
C ILE A 9 -1.32 -11.07 5.20
N ASN A 10 -1.13 -12.39 5.16
CA ASN A 10 -1.39 -13.19 3.96
C ASN A 10 -2.86 -13.16 3.55
N ASN A 11 -3.79 -13.18 4.50
CA ASN A 11 -5.22 -13.06 4.23
C ASN A 11 -5.54 -11.69 3.61
N PHE A 12 -4.98 -10.62 4.17
CA PHE A 12 -5.13 -9.27 3.62
C PHE A 12 -4.55 -9.17 2.20
N LEU A 13 -3.31 -9.61 1.98
CA LEU A 13 -2.66 -9.57 0.68
C LEU A 13 -3.42 -10.39 -0.38
N SER A 14 -3.96 -11.55 0.00
CA SER A 14 -4.78 -12.38 -0.88
C SER A 14 -6.07 -11.68 -1.27
N ARG A 15 -6.78 -11.09 -0.29
CA ARG A 15 -7.99 -10.32 -0.54
C ARG A 15 -7.71 -9.09 -1.40
N MET A 16 -6.64 -8.36 -1.11
CA MET A 16 -6.21 -7.20 -1.88
C MET A 16 -6.03 -7.54 -3.37
N ARG A 17 -5.33 -8.64 -3.69
CA ARG A 17 -5.14 -9.09 -5.08
C ARG A 17 -6.46 -9.46 -5.77
N GLU A 18 -7.34 -10.16 -5.07
CA GLU A 18 -8.67 -10.49 -5.60
C GLU A 18 -9.46 -9.23 -5.95
N VAL A 19 -9.45 -8.23 -5.07
CA VAL A 19 -10.16 -6.96 -5.29
C VAL A 19 -9.55 -6.18 -6.45
N ILE A 20 -8.22 -6.06 -6.51
CA ILE A 20 -7.54 -5.37 -7.62
C ILE A 20 -7.85 -6.00 -8.99
N GLY A 21 -8.09 -7.32 -9.04
CA GLY A 21 -8.48 -8.04 -10.25
C GLY A 21 -9.87 -7.70 -10.78
N LYS A 22 -10.71 -7.01 -10.00
CA LYS A 22 -12.06 -6.59 -10.41
C LYS A 22 -12.00 -5.33 -11.27
N ILE A 23 -13.04 -5.12 -12.09
CA ILE A 23 -13.20 -3.89 -12.87
C ILE A 23 -13.27 -2.70 -11.89
N ASN A 24 -12.38 -1.71 -12.07
CA ASN A 24 -12.22 -0.57 -11.17
C ASN A 24 -11.93 -0.96 -9.71
N GLY A 25 -11.26 -2.10 -9.49
CA GLY A 25 -10.92 -2.61 -8.16
C GLY A 25 -9.71 -1.93 -7.50
N PHE A 26 -9.12 -0.93 -8.14
CA PHE A 26 -7.97 -0.19 -7.62
C PHE A 26 -8.17 1.30 -7.82
N HIS A 27 -7.98 2.07 -6.74
CA HIS A 27 -8.02 3.53 -6.76
C HIS A 27 -6.75 4.10 -6.15
N PHE A 28 -5.98 4.82 -6.97
CA PHE A 28 -4.83 5.58 -6.52
C PHE A 28 -5.27 7.00 -6.14
N VAL A 29 -4.97 7.43 -4.92
CA VAL A 29 -5.35 8.77 -4.46
C VAL A 29 -4.32 9.79 -4.93
N ASP A 30 -4.77 10.77 -5.72
CA ASP A 30 -3.97 11.83 -6.35
C ASP A 30 -3.52 12.91 -5.34
N ARG A 31 -2.68 12.52 -4.39
CA ARG A 31 -2.03 13.44 -3.45
C ARG A 31 -0.76 13.98 -4.07
N GLU A 32 -0.50 15.28 -3.87
CA GLU A 32 0.71 15.96 -4.35
C GLU A 32 1.99 15.17 -4.01
N LYS A 33 2.12 14.67 -2.78
CA LYS A 33 3.27 13.86 -2.37
C LYS A 33 3.45 12.58 -3.18
N ASN A 34 2.35 11.88 -3.49
CA ASN A 34 2.39 10.66 -4.29
C ASN A 34 2.84 10.99 -5.72
N LEU A 35 2.22 12.00 -6.34
CA LEU A 35 2.52 12.40 -7.71
C LEU A 35 3.95 12.93 -7.86
N ASN A 36 4.42 13.72 -6.90
CA ASN A 36 5.80 14.22 -6.88
C ASN A 36 6.82 13.08 -6.76
N SER A 37 6.57 12.08 -5.90
CA SER A 37 7.45 10.91 -5.82
C SER A 37 7.41 10.07 -7.10
N LEU A 38 6.24 9.82 -7.68
CA LEU A 38 6.16 9.09 -8.96
C LEU A 38 6.96 9.80 -10.05
N TYR A 39 6.76 11.12 -10.19
CA TYR A 39 7.47 11.95 -11.16
C TYR A 39 8.99 11.93 -10.93
N LYS A 40 9.43 12.20 -9.69
CA LYS A 40 10.85 12.21 -9.28
C LYS A 40 11.56 10.90 -9.63
N HIS A 41 10.88 9.77 -9.46
CA HIS A 41 11.44 8.43 -9.65
C HIS A 41 11.15 7.81 -11.02
N GLY A 42 10.52 8.55 -11.94
CA GLY A 42 10.18 8.06 -13.28
C GLY A 42 9.16 6.92 -13.29
N LEU A 43 8.29 6.87 -12.28
CA LEU A 43 7.29 5.82 -12.10
C LEU A 43 5.92 6.28 -12.61
N LYS A 44 5.13 5.33 -13.10
CA LYS A 44 3.71 5.52 -13.46
C LYS A 44 2.81 4.88 -12.41
N ILE A 45 1.54 5.28 -12.36
CA ILE A 45 0.53 4.69 -11.46
C ILE A 45 0.40 3.17 -11.70
N ASP A 46 0.49 2.69 -12.94
CA ASP A 46 0.46 1.25 -13.24
C ASP A 46 1.63 0.48 -12.61
N ILE A 47 2.79 1.12 -12.47
CA ILE A 47 3.94 0.53 -11.78
C ILE A 47 3.69 0.51 -10.26
N ALA A 48 3.11 1.58 -9.70
CA ALA A 48 2.70 1.57 -8.29
C ALA A 48 1.68 0.45 -8.01
N LYS A 49 0.70 0.26 -8.89
CA LYS A 49 -0.27 -0.84 -8.83
C LYS A 49 0.43 -2.19 -8.84
N PHE A 50 1.38 -2.42 -9.76
CA PHE A 50 2.16 -3.64 -9.83
C PHE A 50 2.92 -3.94 -8.52
N TYR A 51 3.56 -2.92 -7.94
CA TYR A 51 4.28 -3.11 -6.66
C TYR A 51 3.34 -3.42 -5.50
N ILE A 52 2.13 -2.85 -5.49
CA ILE A 52 1.09 -3.15 -4.50
C ILE A 52 0.58 -4.59 -4.67
N GLU A 53 0.25 -5.02 -5.90
CA GLU A 53 -0.20 -6.38 -6.21
C GLU A 53 0.82 -7.45 -5.79
N THR A 54 2.10 -7.12 -5.86
CA THR A 54 3.21 -8.03 -5.57
C THR A 54 3.81 -7.85 -4.17
N LEU A 55 3.15 -7.11 -3.27
CA LEU A 55 3.56 -7.01 -1.87
C LEU A 55 3.59 -8.38 -1.20
N GLU A 56 4.58 -8.60 -0.35
CA GLU A 56 4.80 -9.82 0.42
C GLU A 56 4.79 -9.53 1.93
N VAL A 57 4.77 -10.58 2.76
CA VAL A 57 4.82 -10.45 4.22
C VAL A 57 6.08 -9.70 4.70
N LYS A 58 7.20 -9.82 3.99
CA LYS A 58 8.45 -9.10 4.32
C LYS A 58 8.37 -7.59 4.08
N ASP A 59 7.43 -7.14 3.25
CA ASP A 59 7.21 -5.72 2.94
C ASP A 59 6.28 -5.06 3.97
N TYR A 60 5.62 -5.85 4.83
CA TYR A 60 4.73 -5.35 5.86
C TYR A 60 5.50 -4.56 6.91
N TRP A 61 4.98 -3.40 7.29
CA TRP A 61 5.54 -2.57 8.36
C TRP A 61 4.68 -2.62 9.62
N LYS A 62 3.40 -2.26 9.52
CA LYS A 62 2.48 -2.17 10.67
C LYS A 62 1.01 -2.21 10.25
N GLY A 63 0.13 -2.32 11.23
CA GLY A 63 -1.32 -2.36 11.08
C GLY A 63 -1.90 -3.76 11.28
N PRO A 64 -3.20 -3.99 11.05
CA PRO A 64 -4.22 -3.00 10.72
C PRO A 64 -4.30 -1.88 11.78
N GLU A 65 -4.46 -0.63 11.36
CA GLU A 65 -4.83 0.48 12.24
C GLU A 65 -6.19 1.04 11.80
N PRO A 66 -7.16 1.22 12.71
CA PRO A 66 -8.48 1.73 12.34
C PRO A 66 -8.39 3.12 11.72
N ASP A 67 -9.26 3.41 10.76
CA ASP A 67 -9.40 4.76 10.23
C ASP A 67 -10.17 5.64 11.20
N ASP A 68 -9.47 6.42 12.02
CA ASP A 68 -10.04 7.31 13.05
C ASP A 68 -10.98 8.40 12.49
N LYS A 69 -11.04 8.57 11.16
CA LYS A 69 -11.79 9.63 10.49
C LYS A 69 -13.10 9.17 9.85
N GLU A 70 -13.37 7.86 9.79
CA GLU A 70 -14.55 7.32 9.10
C GLU A 70 -15.38 6.40 9.99
N PHE A 71 -16.71 6.56 9.94
CA PHE A 71 -17.69 5.63 10.54
C PHE A 71 -17.77 4.26 9.83
N ASN A 72 -16.75 3.93 9.03
CA ASN A 72 -16.78 2.82 8.09
C ASN A 72 -16.06 1.57 8.59
N ASN A 73 -15.32 1.67 9.71
CA ASN A 73 -14.56 0.58 10.34
C ASN A 73 -13.59 -0.12 9.37
N TYR A 74 -12.98 0.64 8.47
CA TYR A 74 -11.90 0.11 7.64
C TYR A 74 -10.55 0.30 8.31
N ASP A 75 -9.67 -0.66 8.07
CA ASP A 75 -8.31 -0.62 8.59
C ASP A 75 -7.31 -0.21 7.51
N TRP A 76 -6.37 0.63 7.91
CA TRP A 76 -5.17 0.94 7.16
C TRP A 76 -4.08 -0.09 7.39
N TRP A 77 -3.50 -0.53 6.29
CA TRP A 77 -2.34 -1.41 6.26
C TRP A 77 -1.15 -0.65 5.68
N PHE A 78 0.00 -0.84 6.32
CA PHE A 78 1.20 -0.08 6.04
C PHE A 78 2.29 -1.03 5.60
N PHE A 79 2.86 -0.75 4.44
CA PHE A 79 3.94 -1.51 3.83
C PHE A 79 5.05 -0.55 3.45
N ALA A 80 6.23 -1.11 3.24
CA ALA A 80 7.30 -0.42 2.56
C ALA A 80 8.08 -1.38 1.67
N ARG A 81 8.63 -0.88 0.58
CA ARG A 81 9.34 -1.73 -0.38
C ARG A 81 10.47 -0.97 -1.06
N GLU A 82 11.60 -1.63 -1.20
CA GLU A 82 12.67 -1.16 -2.08
C GLU A 82 12.23 -1.32 -3.54
N ILE A 83 12.18 -0.20 -4.25
CA ILE A 83 11.78 -0.11 -5.65
C ILE A 83 12.98 0.36 -6.45
N ASN A 84 13.26 -0.33 -7.55
CA ASN A 84 14.26 0.13 -8.52
C ASN A 84 13.66 1.26 -9.35
N THR A 85 14.29 2.42 -9.31
CA THR A 85 13.85 3.65 -9.98
C THR A 85 14.95 4.20 -10.87
N VAL A 86 14.66 5.26 -11.63
CA VAL A 86 15.69 5.96 -12.41
C VAL A 86 16.80 6.59 -11.55
N LEU A 87 16.58 6.72 -10.23
CA LEU A 87 17.54 7.21 -9.24
C LEU A 87 18.23 6.07 -8.46
N GLY A 88 18.01 4.81 -8.84
CA GLY A 88 18.47 3.62 -8.12
C GLY A 88 17.41 3.06 -7.17
N ASN A 89 17.85 2.18 -6.25
CA ASN A 89 16.97 1.56 -5.26
C ASN A 89 16.51 2.59 -4.23
N THR A 90 15.21 2.82 -4.15
CA THR A 90 14.59 3.76 -3.23
C THR A 90 13.54 3.03 -2.39
N LEU A 91 13.51 3.30 -1.08
CA LEU A 91 12.48 2.78 -0.19
C LEU A 91 11.19 3.58 -0.36
N PHE A 92 10.11 2.92 -0.74
CA PHE A 92 8.78 3.52 -0.84
C PHE A 92 7.91 3.13 0.35
N TYR A 93 7.22 4.11 0.91
CA TYR A 93 6.15 3.94 1.88
C TYR A 93 4.81 3.78 1.17
N ILE A 94 4.04 2.78 1.61
CA ILE A 94 2.76 2.39 1.00
C ILE A 94 1.70 2.29 2.09
N LYS A 95 0.57 3.00 1.91
CA LYS A 95 -0.58 2.95 2.80
C LYS A 95 -1.83 2.60 2.02
N ILE A 96 -2.42 1.44 2.31
CA ILE A 96 -3.54 0.86 1.57
C ILE A 96 -4.66 0.38 2.50
N ARG A 97 -5.89 0.36 1.99
CA ARG A 97 -7.05 -0.31 2.63
C ARG A 97 -7.92 -0.97 1.58
N ILE A 98 -8.80 -1.86 2.02
CA ILE A 98 -9.85 -2.46 1.19
C ILE A 98 -11.18 -1.90 1.65
N GLU A 99 -11.91 -1.26 0.73
CA GLU A 99 -13.27 -0.79 0.96
C GLU A 99 -14.26 -1.79 0.35
N THR A 100 -15.31 -2.13 1.11
CA THR A 100 -16.31 -3.14 0.70
C THR A 100 -17.74 -2.60 0.65
N ARG A 101 -18.01 -1.44 1.24
CA ARG A 101 -19.28 -0.71 1.15
C ARG A 101 -19.37 -0.03 -0.20
N GLY A 102 -20.35 -0.43 -1.01
CA GLY A 102 -20.52 0.08 -2.37
C GLY A 102 -19.71 -0.73 -3.37
N ARG A 103 -18.88 -0.07 -4.17
CA ARG A 103 -17.95 -0.76 -5.08
C ARG A 103 -16.75 -1.23 -4.27
N GLU A 104 -16.50 -2.54 -4.33
CA GLU A 104 -15.31 -3.08 -3.69
C GLU A 104 -14.03 -2.65 -4.42
N GLN A 105 -13.10 -2.04 -3.69
CA GLN A 105 -11.87 -1.49 -4.26
C GLN A 105 -10.74 -1.42 -3.22
N VAL A 106 -9.51 -1.52 -3.70
CA VAL A 106 -8.30 -1.19 -2.93
C VAL A 106 -8.00 0.29 -3.09
N ILE A 107 -7.93 1.01 -1.97
CA ILE A 107 -7.53 2.42 -1.94
C ILE A 107 -6.06 2.50 -1.62
N CYS A 108 -5.27 3.09 -2.52
CA CYS A 108 -3.89 3.47 -2.28
C CYS A 108 -3.82 4.94 -1.86
N LEU A 109 -3.82 5.17 -0.54
CA LEU A 109 -3.78 6.52 0.03
C LEU A 109 -2.37 7.12 -0.02
N SER A 110 -1.32 6.31 0.09
CA SER A 110 0.06 6.78 0.04
C SER A 110 0.93 5.81 -0.73
N PHE A 111 1.71 6.36 -1.66
CA PHE A 111 2.74 5.67 -2.42
C PHE A 111 3.80 6.71 -2.78
N HIS A 112 4.82 6.81 -1.94
CA HIS A 112 5.86 7.82 -2.09
C HIS A 112 7.17 7.34 -1.44
N GLU A 113 8.28 8.00 -1.74
CA GLU A 113 9.56 7.75 -1.07
C GLU A 113 9.41 7.91 0.45
N ALA A 114 9.99 6.99 1.23
CA ALA A 114 9.92 7.02 2.68
C ALA A 114 10.75 8.17 3.24
N ASP A 115 10.18 8.99 4.14
CA ASP A 115 10.90 10.11 4.75
C ASP A 115 11.85 9.66 5.88
N TYR A 116 11.72 8.41 6.32
CA TYR A 116 12.48 7.82 7.42
C TYR A 116 12.72 6.34 7.16
N PRO A 117 13.78 5.75 7.76
CA PRO A 117 13.97 4.30 7.75
C PRO A 117 12.76 3.57 8.33
N ILE A 118 12.41 2.44 7.74
CA ILE A 118 11.29 1.59 8.18
C ILE A 118 11.86 0.26 8.62
N ASP A 119 11.50 -0.14 9.85
CA ASP A 119 11.85 -1.45 10.41
C ASP A 119 10.80 -2.49 9.99
N PHE A 120 11.27 -3.63 9.50
CA PHE A 120 10.44 -4.67 8.92
C PHE A 120 10.31 -5.85 9.88
N PRO A 121 9.16 -6.06 10.53
CA PRO A 121 9.00 -7.10 11.55
C PRO A 121 9.17 -8.54 11.02
N TYR A 122 9.18 -8.75 9.70
CA TYR A 122 9.24 -10.06 9.07
C TYR A 122 10.28 -10.19 7.94
N LYS A 123 11.21 -9.24 7.82
CA LYS A 123 12.31 -9.29 6.84
C LYS A 123 13.56 -9.95 7.43
#